data_AF-A0A8T5GDG5-F1
#
_entry.id   AF-A0A8T5GDG5-F1
#
_cell.length_a   1.000
_cell.length_b   1.000
_cell.length_c   1.000
_cell.angle_alpha   90.00
_cell.angle_beta   90.00
_cell.angle_gamma   90.00
#
_symmetry.space_group_name_H-M   'P 1'
#
loop_
_entity.id
_entity.type
_entity.pdbx_description
1 polymer ?
#
loop_
_entity_poly.entity_id
_entity_poly.type
_entity_poly.pdbx_seq_one_letter_code
_entity_poly.pdbx_strand_id
1 'polypeptide(L)'
;MDSVKITAKKIKALKIQGASKVREKAINALVSQTLNSKQTNPTLFRKEFLKNAKILFDARPTEPALRTGIRILKKSISGKHLSVEQMKKIIKKTDEGYGLNRKQAMKKMSKYGAKLIPKGSTIMTLCHSHSVIDVLIRAKKNIDHVYCLETRPLFQGRMTASDLSKAGIKTTLIIDNAAS
;
A
#
# COMPACT_ATOMS: atom_id res chain seq x y z
N MET A 1 5.76 -5.52 -23.28
CA MET A 1 6.19 -4.27 -22.60
C MET A 1 6.61 -4.60 -21.17
N ASP A 2 7.74 -4.05 -20.70
CA ASP A 2 8.32 -4.30 -19.37
C ASP A 2 7.47 -3.64 -18.26
N SER A 3 6.58 -4.43 -17.63
CA SER A 3 5.57 -3.95 -16.68
C SER A 3 6.20 -3.30 -15.44
N VAL A 4 7.36 -3.80 -15.00
CA VAL A 4 8.15 -3.24 -13.90
C VAL A 4 8.59 -1.81 -14.22
N LYS A 5 9.17 -1.56 -15.40
CA LYS A 5 9.63 -0.21 -15.78
C LYS A 5 8.48 0.78 -15.89
N ILE A 6 7.36 0.38 -16.50
CA ILE A 6 6.17 1.24 -16.62
C ILE A 6 5.64 1.61 -15.23
N THR A 7 5.55 0.62 -14.33
CA THR A 7 5.06 0.82 -12.96
C THR A 7 5.99 1.74 -12.19
N ALA A 8 7.31 1.54 -12.27
CA ALA A 8 8.30 2.41 -11.65
C ALA A 8 8.19 3.87 -12.15
N LYS A 9 8.02 4.10 -13.46
CA LYS A 9 7.80 5.44 -14.01
C LYS A 9 6.53 6.09 -13.44
N LYS A 10 5.42 5.35 -13.35
CA LYS A 10 4.16 5.86 -12.78
C LYS A 10 4.27 6.18 -11.28
N ILE A 11 5.06 5.41 -10.52
CA ILE A 11 5.33 5.67 -9.10
C ILE A 11 6.18 6.95 -8.95
N LYS A 12 7.25 7.09 -9.74
CA LYS A 12 8.12 8.28 -9.74
C LYS A 12 7.36 9.55 -10.11
N ALA A 13 6.49 9.47 -11.11
CA ALA A 13 5.66 10.59 -11.55
C ALA A 13 4.44 10.84 -10.65
N LEU A 14 4.34 10.19 -9.49
CA LEU A 14 3.20 10.30 -8.56
C LEU A 14 1.84 10.02 -9.22
N LYS A 15 1.77 9.25 -10.30
CA LYS A 15 0.50 8.77 -10.87
C LYS A 15 -0.07 7.58 -10.09
N ILE A 16 0.80 6.86 -9.39
CA ILE A 16 0.42 5.84 -8.40
C ILE A 16 0.86 6.36 -7.03
N GLN A 17 -0.11 6.65 -6.17
CA GLN A 17 0.11 7.26 -4.85
C GLN A 17 -0.55 6.42 -3.75
N GLY A 18 -0.17 6.70 -2.51
CA GLY A 18 -0.64 5.97 -1.32
C GLY A 18 0.11 4.66 -1.12
N ALA A 19 0.60 4.44 0.10
CA ALA A 19 1.48 3.32 0.45
C ALA A 19 0.93 1.95 0.00
N SER A 20 -0.36 1.71 0.22
CA SER A 20 -1.01 0.45 -0.16
C SER A 20 -1.06 0.23 -1.67
N LYS A 21 -1.41 1.26 -2.45
CA LYS A 21 -1.55 1.17 -3.91
C LYS A 21 -0.20 1.13 -4.60
N VAL A 22 0.79 1.88 -4.11
CA VAL A 22 2.18 1.81 -4.58
C VAL A 22 2.73 0.40 -4.38
N ARG A 23 2.60 -0.16 -3.18
CA ARG A 23 3.00 -1.54 -2.89
C ARG A 23 2.30 -2.54 -3.80
N GLU A 24 0.96 -2.51 -3.86
CA GLU A 24 0.17 -3.47 -4.62
C GLU A 24 0.56 -3.46 -6.11
N LYS A 25 0.59 -2.28 -6.75
CA LYS A 25 0.94 -2.20 -8.18
C LYS A 25 2.37 -2.63 -8.46
N ALA A 26 3.33 -2.24 -7.61
CA ALA A 26 4.72 -2.63 -7.79
C ALA A 26 4.94 -4.14 -7.58
N ILE A 27 4.37 -4.71 -6.52
CA ILE A 27 4.49 -6.14 -6.24
C ILE A 27 3.82 -6.97 -7.33
N ASN A 28 2.61 -6.59 -7.76
CA ASN A 28 1.93 -7.28 -8.87
C ASN A 28 2.76 -7.23 -10.16
N ALA A 29 3.36 -6.08 -10.48
CA ALA A 29 4.24 -5.96 -11.64
C ALA A 29 5.47 -6.87 -11.52
N LEU A 30 6.12 -6.88 -10.36
CA LEU A 30 7.28 -7.73 -10.09
C LEU A 30 6.94 -9.22 -10.20
N VAL A 31 5.86 -9.66 -9.53
CA VAL A 31 5.42 -11.05 -9.53
C VAL A 31 5.02 -11.48 -10.94
N SER A 32 4.18 -10.70 -11.63
CA SER A 32 3.77 -11.00 -13.01
C SER A 32 4.98 -11.15 -13.96
N GLN A 33 5.94 -10.23 -13.89
CA GLN A 33 7.14 -10.31 -14.73
C GLN A 33 8.03 -11.50 -14.35
N THR A 34 8.07 -11.86 -13.08
CA THR A 34 8.83 -13.02 -12.59
C THR A 34 8.22 -14.33 -13.06
N LEU A 35 6.89 -14.46 -13.00
CA LEU A 35 6.18 -15.66 -13.45
C LEU A 35 6.33 -15.86 -14.97
N ASN A 36 6.35 -14.75 -15.73
CA ASN A 36 6.55 -14.75 -17.18
C ASN A 36 8.01 -14.82 -17.63
N SER A 37 8.98 -14.94 -16.71
CA SER A 37 10.39 -15.09 -17.06
C SER A 37 10.63 -16.39 -17.84
N LYS A 38 11.44 -16.29 -18.90
CA LYS A 38 11.88 -17.41 -19.75
C LYS A 38 13.22 -18.03 -19.30
N GLN A 39 13.79 -17.56 -18.19
CA GLN A 39 15.06 -18.09 -17.69
C GLN A 39 14.90 -19.54 -17.23
N THR A 40 15.84 -20.40 -17.62
CA THR A 40 15.91 -21.80 -17.16
C THR A 40 17.01 -22.00 -16.12
N ASN A 41 18.04 -21.15 -16.14
CA ASN A 41 19.14 -21.18 -15.17
C ASN A 41 18.74 -20.48 -13.85
N PRO A 42 18.80 -21.17 -12.69
CA PRO A 42 18.39 -20.59 -11.40
C PRO A 42 19.19 -19.35 -10.96
N THR A 43 20.45 -19.23 -11.35
CA THR A 43 21.30 -18.08 -11.02
C THR A 43 20.90 -16.87 -11.85
N LEU A 44 20.69 -17.06 -13.16
CA LEU A 44 20.22 -16.00 -14.05
C LEU A 44 18.82 -15.53 -13.69
N PHE A 45 17.92 -16.44 -13.33
CA PHE A 45 16.59 -16.11 -12.84
C PHE A 45 16.63 -15.24 -11.58
N ARG A 46 17.48 -15.58 -10.59
CA ARG A 46 17.65 -14.75 -9.39
C ARG A 46 18.20 -13.37 -9.73
N LYS A 47 19.18 -13.29 -10.64
CA LYS A 47 19.76 -12.02 -11.08
C LYS A 47 18.72 -11.13 -11.77
N GLU A 48 17.87 -11.71 -12.64
CA GLU A 48 16.76 -11.02 -13.28
C GLU A 48 15.73 -10.51 -12.25
N PHE A 49 15.29 -11.37 -11.33
CA PHE A 49 14.38 -10.99 -10.25
C PHE A 49 14.93 -9.82 -9.43
N LEU A 50 16.19 -9.90 -8.99
CA LEU A 50 16.83 -8.86 -8.19
C LEU A 50 16.98 -7.54 -8.96
N LYS A 51 17.27 -7.60 -10.26
CA LYS A 51 17.32 -6.42 -11.13
C LYS A 51 15.95 -5.73 -11.19
N ASN A 52 14.89 -6.49 -11.42
CA ASN A 52 13.53 -5.96 -11.49
C ASN A 52 13.05 -5.42 -10.14
N ALA A 53 13.36 -6.13 -9.05
CA ALA A 53 13.09 -5.68 -7.69
C ALA A 53 13.79 -4.36 -7.39
N LYS A 54 15.07 -4.20 -7.80
CA LYS A 54 15.83 -2.96 -7.60
C LYS A 54 15.20 -1.76 -8.32
N ILE A 55 14.72 -1.94 -9.55
CA ILE A 55 14.05 -0.86 -10.32
C ILE A 55 12.85 -0.30 -9.54
N LEU A 56 12.04 -1.18 -8.93
CA LEU A 56 10.88 -0.75 -8.13
C LEU A 56 11.29 -0.19 -6.77
N PHE A 57 12.30 -0.79 -6.13
CA PHE A 57 12.84 -0.34 -4.85
C PHE A 57 13.36 1.11 -4.94
N ASP A 58 14.03 1.44 -6.04
CA ASP A 58 14.57 2.77 -6.30
C ASP A 58 13.51 3.74 -6.87
N ALA A 59 12.28 3.28 -7.16
CA ALA A 59 11.23 4.12 -7.71
C ALA A 59 10.68 5.14 -6.70
N ARG A 60 10.67 4.80 -5.42
CA ARG A 60 10.32 5.71 -4.33
C ARG A 60 11.04 5.30 -3.05
N PRO A 61 12.26 5.82 -2.83
CA PRO A 61 13.11 5.38 -1.72
C PRO A 61 12.49 5.58 -0.33
N THR A 62 11.49 6.43 -0.16
CA THR A 62 10.87 6.67 1.15
C THR A 62 9.60 5.83 1.40
N GLU A 63 9.23 4.88 0.53
CA GLU A 63 7.99 4.11 0.68
C GLU A 63 8.21 2.77 1.43
N PRO A 64 7.91 2.68 2.74
CA PRO A 64 8.23 1.51 3.56
C PRO A 64 7.40 0.27 3.19
N ALA A 65 6.15 0.44 2.73
CA ALA A 65 5.28 -0.68 2.41
C ALA A 65 5.80 -1.47 1.19
N LEU A 66 6.26 -0.73 0.16
CA LEU A 66 6.89 -1.32 -1.02
C LEU A 66 8.20 -2.05 -0.65
N ARG A 67 9.08 -1.38 0.09
CA ARG A 67 10.36 -1.96 0.54
C ARG A 67 10.17 -3.25 1.32
N THR A 68 9.17 -3.27 2.21
CA THR A 68 8.81 -4.47 2.99
C THR A 68 8.33 -5.60 2.08
N GLY A 69 7.44 -5.32 1.13
CA GLY A 69 6.98 -6.31 0.16
C GLY A 69 8.12 -6.92 -0.66
N ILE A 70 9.01 -6.09 -1.19
CA ILE A 70 10.19 -6.55 -1.95
C ILE A 70 11.10 -7.40 -1.07
N ARG A 71 11.36 -7.00 0.17
CA ARG A 71 12.20 -7.76 1.11
C ARG A 71 11.61 -9.13 1.43
N ILE A 72 10.29 -9.22 1.61
CA ILE A 72 9.58 -10.49 1.86
C ILE A 72 9.78 -11.45 0.66
N LEU A 73 9.54 -10.97 -0.57
CA LEU A 73 9.72 -11.79 -1.77
C LEU A 73 11.18 -12.17 -2.02
N LYS A 74 12.12 -11.25 -1.80
CA LYS A 74 13.56 -11.55 -1.90
C LYS A 74 13.98 -12.63 -0.91
N LYS A 75 13.47 -12.57 0.34
CA LYS A 75 13.77 -13.55 1.37
C LYS A 75 13.21 -14.93 1.01
N SER A 76 12.02 -15.01 0.41
CA SER A 76 11.39 -16.30 0.11
C SER A 76 12.16 -17.16 -0.89
N ILE A 77 12.94 -16.56 -1.80
CA ILE A 77 13.78 -17.29 -2.77
C ILE A 77 15.27 -17.33 -2.43
N SER A 78 15.63 -16.97 -1.19
CA SER A 78 17.04 -16.94 -0.74
C SER A 78 17.65 -18.33 -0.52
N GLY A 79 16.83 -19.39 -0.50
CA GLY A 79 17.28 -20.76 -0.34
C GLY A 79 18.24 -21.22 -1.45
N LYS A 80 19.26 -22.01 -1.07
CA LYS A 80 20.17 -22.68 -2.01
C LYS A 80 19.42 -23.80 -2.75
N HIS A 81 19.89 -24.15 -3.94
CA HIS A 81 19.40 -25.28 -4.76
C HIS A 81 17.92 -25.24 -5.23
N LEU A 82 17.23 -24.10 -5.15
CA LEU A 82 15.90 -23.98 -5.75
C LEU A 82 15.97 -23.93 -7.29
N SER A 83 15.14 -24.73 -7.95
CA SER A 83 14.88 -24.63 -9.39
C SER A 83 14.05 -23.38 -9.71
N VAL A 84 14.01 -22.98 -11.00
CA VAL A 84 13.21 -21.83 -11.45
C VAL A 84 11.73 -22.03 -11.12
N GLU A 85 11.18 -23.21 -11.41
CA GLU A 85 9.77 -23.52 -11.14
C GLU A 85 9.43 -23.48 -9.64
N GLN A 86 10.34 -23.97 -8.79
CA GLN A 86 10.17 -23.86 -7.34
C GLN A 86 10.15 -22.40 -6.90
N MET A 87 11.07 -21.57 -7.40
CA MET A 87 11.11 -20.14 -7.07
C MET A 87 9.84 -19.41 -7.51
N LYS A 88 9.34 -19.67 -8.74
CA LYS A 88 8.07 -19.09 -9.22
C LYS A 88 6.89 -19.45 -8.30
N LYS A 89 6.77 -20.72 -7.92
CA LYS A 89 5.73 -21.21 -6.99
C LYS A 89 5.85 -20.55 -5.61
N ILE A 90 7.06 -20.46 -5.06
CA ILE A 90 7.32 -19.83 -3.76
C ILE A 90 6.94 -18.34 -3.79
N ILE A 91 7.33 -17.61 -4.84
CA ILE A 91 7.02 -16.18 -4.99
C ILE A 91 5.51 -15.97 -5.02
N LYS A 92 4.79 -16.72 -5.87
CA LYS A 92 3.33 -16.62 -5.98
C LYS A 92 2.65 -16.88 -4.63
N LYS A 93 2.99 -17.98 -3.95
CA LYS A 93 2.42 -18.32 -2.64
C LYS A 93 2.75 -17.27 -1.57
N THR A 94 3.98 -16.73 -1.60
CA THR A 94 4.41 -15.69 -0.65
C THR A 94 3.62 -14.40 -0.86
N ASP A 95 3.40 -13.99 -2.10
CA ASP A 95 2.62 -12.79 -2.42
C ASP A 95 1.15 -12.93 -2.01
N GLU A 96 0.51 -14.06 -2.36
CA GLU A 96 -0.86 -14.38 -1.97
C GLU A 96 -1.03 -14.37 -0.44
N GLY A 97 -0.15 -15.09 0.28
CA GLY A 97 -0.15 -15.12 1.74
C GLY A 97 0.07 -13.75 2.37
N TYR A 98 1.01 -12.96 1.84
CA TYR A 98 1.26 -11.60 2.31
C TYR A 98 0.07 -10.67 2.08
N GLY A 99 -0.59 -10.77 0.92
CA GLY A 99 -1.81 -10.05 0.59
C GLY A 99 -2.96 -10.37 1.54
N LEU A 100 -3.19 -11.65 1.82
CA LEU A 100 -4.21 -12.11 2.77
C LEU A 100 -3.93 -11.61 4.19
N ASN A 101 -2.69 -11.76 4.68
CA ASN A 101 -2.28 -11.28 6.01
C ASN A 101 -2.48 -9.77 6.14
N ARG A 102 -2.12 -8.98 5.12
CA ARG A 102 -2.37 -7.53 5.09
C ARG A 102 -3.87 -7.21 5.17
N LYS A 103 -4.71 -7.88 4.39
CA LYS A 103 -6.17 -7.65 4.41
C LYS A 103 -6.76 -7.95 5.79
N GLN A 104 -6.32 -9.04 6.43
CA GLN A 104 -6.74 -9.38 7.79
C GLN A 104 -6.24 -8.35 8.81
N ALA A 105 -4.98 -7.90 8.69
CA ALA A 105 -4.42 -6.89 9.58
C ALA A 105 -5.19 -5.56 9.50
N MET A 106 -5.56 -5.10 8.30
CA MET A 106 -6.37 -3.88 8.12
C MET A 106 -7.77 -4.02 8.74
N LYS A 107 -8.43 -5.18 8.57
CA LYS A 107 -9.71 -5.47 9.23
C LYS A 107 -9.60 -5.45 10.76
N LYS A 108 -8.53 -6.02 11.31
CA LYS A 108 -8.27 -6.00 12.76
C LYS A 108 -8.00 -4.59 13.25
N MET A 109 -7.16 -3.84 12.54
CA MET A 109 -6.83 -2.45 12.87
C MET A 109 -8.08 -1.56 12.85
N SER A 110 -8.98 -1.69 11.86
CA SER A 110 -10.25 -0.94 11.89
C SER A 110 -11.15 -1.35 13.06
N LYS A 111 -11.25 -2.66 13.34
CA LYS A 111 -12.00 -3.18 14.50
C LYS A 111 -11.49 -2.65 15.84
N TYR A 112 -10.18 -2.66 16.06
CA TYR A 112 -9.59 -2.22 17.33
C TYR A 112 -9.53 -0.69 17.42
N GLY A 113 -9.15 0.00 16.34
CA GLY A 113 -9.10 1.46 16.30
C GLY A 113 -10.47 2.10 16.55
N ALA A 114 -11.54 1.51 16.01
CA ALA A 114 -12.90 2.04 16.25
C ALA A 114 -13.33 1.98 17.72
N LYS A 115 -12.78 1.06 18.52
CA LYS A 115 -13.06 0.97 19.96
C LYS A 115 -12.39 2.08 20.77
N LEU A 116 -11.37 2.74 20.20
CA LEU A 116 -10.65 3.84 20.84
C LEU A 116 -11.36 5.19 20.66
N ILE A 117 -12.48 5.24 19.93
CA ILE A 117 -13.23 6.47 19.63
C ILE A 117 -14.43 6.57 20.58
N PRO A 118 -14.41 7.47 21.57
CA PRO A 118 -15.54 7.71 22.47
C PRO A 118 -16.76 8.26 21.73
N LYS A 119 -17.95 8.08 22.32
CA LYS A 119 -19.18 8.69 21.81
C LYS A 119 -19.11 10.22 21.92
N GLY A 120 -19.54 10.93 20.89
CA GLY A 120 -19.49 12.39 20.80
C GLY A 120 -18.13 12.95 20.37
N SER A 121 -17.25 12.12 19.81
CA SER A 121 -15.90 12.56 19.44
C SER A 121 -15.91 13.55 18.27
N THR A 122 -15.13 14.61 18.41
CA THR A 122 -14.66 15.44 17.30
C THR A 122 -13.24 15.01 16.96
N ILE A 123 -13.00 14.69 15.68
CA ILE A 123 -11.73 14.12 15.22
C ILE A 123 -11.10 15.03 14.17
N MET A 124 -9.78 15.21 14.22
CA MET A 124 -9.02 15.82 13.14
C MET A 124 -8.18 14.75 12.43
N THR A 125 -8.11 14.80 11.10
CA THR A 125 -7.30 13.89 10.29
C THR A 125 -6.52 14.63 9.21
N LEU A 126 -5.37 14.06 8.84
CA LEU A 126 -4.45 14.60 7.84
C LEU A 126 -4.21 13.57 6.73
N CYS A 127 -4.11 14.05 5.48
CA CYS A 127 -3.87 13.25 4.28
C CYS A 127 -5.01 12.26 3.97
N HIS A 128 -4.76 11.32 3.04
CA HIS A 128 -5.67 10.24 2.64
C HIS A 128 -5.11 8.88 3.05
N SER A 129 -5.76 8.28 4.06
CA SER A 129 -5.37 7.00 4.64
C SER A 129 -6.57 6.07 4.71
N HIS A 130 -6.62 5.08 3.82
CA HIS A 130 -7.67 4.06 3.80
C HIS A 130 -7.84 3.39 5.16
N SER A 131 -6.73 3.15 5.87
CA SER A 131 -6.72 2.59 7.22
C SER A 131 -7.48 3.46 8.24
N VAL A 132 -7.26 4.78 8.19
CA VAL A 132 -7.93 5.72 9.10
C VAL A 132 -9.39 5.88 8.70
N ILE A 133 -9.67 6.00 7.40
CA ILE A 133 -11.04 6.07 6.89
C ILE A 133 -11.86 4.85 7.33
N ASP A 134 -11.33 3.63 7.21
CA ASP A 134 -11.99 2.40 7.66
C ASP A 134 -12.28 2.42 9.18
N VAL A 135 -11.38 2.97 9.99
CA VAL A 135 -11.59 3.16 11.44
C VAL A 135 -12.74 4.14 11.69
N LEU A 136 -12.73 5.30 11.03
CA LEU A 136 -13.73 6.36 11.21
C LEU A 136 -15.12 5.91 10.74
N ILE A 137 -15.22 5.27 9.58
CA ILE A 137 -16.47 4.71 9.07
C ILE A 137 -17.02 3.67 10.06
N ARG A 138 -16.16 2.80 10.59
CA ARG A 138 -16.60 1.79 11.57
C ARG A 138 -17.06 2.41 12.88
N ALA A 139 -16.46 3.53 13.30
CA ALA A 139 -16.82 4.27 14.50
C ALA A 139 -17.88 5.36 14.26
N LYS A 140 -18.49 5.45 13.07
CA LYS A 140 -19.37 6.54 12.65
C LYS A 140 -20.41 6.96 13.70
N LYS A 141 -21.05 6.01 14.38
CA LYS A 141 -22.09 6.29 15.39
C LYS A 141 -21.57 7.02 16.64
N ASN A 142 -20.26 6.99 16.87
CA ASN A 142 -19.61 7.64 18.00
C ASN A 142 -19.04 9.01 17.64
N ILE A 143 -18.99 9.36 16.35
CA ILE A 143 -18.33 10.58 15.88
C ILE A 143 -19.38 11.67 15.67
N ASP A 144 -19.18 12.81 16.29
CA ASP A 144 -19.99 14.01 16.06
C ASP A 144 -19.50 14.77 14.81
N HIS A 145 -18.18 14.93 14.68
CA HIS A 145 -17.58 15.71 13.60
C HIS A 145 -16.18 15.23 13.21
N VAL A 146 -15.82 15.37 11.93
CA VAL A 146 -14.45 15.18 11.45
C VAL A 146 -13.94 16.41 10.70
N TYR A 147 -12.82 16.96 11.14
CA TYR A 147 -12.05 17.98 10.43
C TYR A 147 -10.96 17.30 9.57
N CYS A 148 -10.98 17.55 8.27
CA CYS A 148 -9.98 17.07 7.32
C CYS A 148 -9.08 18.23 6.92
N LEU A 149 -7.77 18.11 7.15
CA LEU A 149 -6.79 19.07 6.65
C LEU A 149 -6.60 18.89 5.14
N GLU A 150 -6.55 19.97 4.36
CA GLU A 150 -6.48 19.92 2.90
C GLU A 150 -5.28 19.12 2.37
N THR A 151 -4.16 19.11 3.10
CA THR A 151 -2.92 18.39 2.80
C THR A 151 -2.22 18.90 1.53
N ARG A 152 -1.66 20.11 1.60
CA ARG A 152 -0.83 20.65 0.52
C ARG A 152 0.46 19.83 0.31
N PRO A 153 1.02 19.83 -0.91
CA PRO A 153 0.59 20.58 -2.10
C PRO A 153 -0.41 19.83 -3.01
N LEU A 154 -0.74 18.57 -2.70
CA LEU A 154 -1.51 17.70 -3.59
C LEU A 154 -3.00 17.58 -3.21
N PHE A 155 -3.40 18.22 -2.11
CA PHE A 155 -4.77 18.34 -1.64
C PHE A 155 -5.47 17.00 -1.37
N GLN A 156 -4.73 15.99 -0.87
CA GLN A 156 -5.30 14.66 -0.64
C GLN A 156 -6.42 14.65 0.42
N GLY A 157 -6.46 15.63 1.31
CA GLY A 157 -7.53 15.80 2.29
C GLY A 157 -8.91 15.93 1.66
N ARG A 158 -9.00 16.46 0.42
CA ARG A 158 -10.25 16.54 -0.35
C ARG A 158 -10.84 15.16 -0.63
N MET A 159 -9.99 14.16 -0.87
CA MET A 159 -10.43 12.78 -1.06
C MET A 159 -10.99 12.22 0.25
N THR A 160 -10.32 12.47 1.37
CA THR A 160 -10.76 12.02 2.70
C THR A 160 -12.10 12.64 3.06
N ALA A 161 -12.24 13.95 2.86
CA ALA A 161 -13.50 14.65 3.11
C ALA A 161 -14.65 14.10 2.26
N SER A 162 -14.41 13.86 0.96
CA SER A 162 -15.38 13.22 0.06
C SER A 162 -15.78 11.82 0.56
N ASP A 163 -14.82 10.97 0.91
CA ASP A 163 -15.08 9.58 1.31
C ASP A 163 -15.88 9.52 2.62
N LEU A 164 -15.52 10.33 3.62
CA LEU A 164 -16.23 10.39 4.90
C LEU A 164 -17.63 11.01 4.77
N SER A 165 -17.76 12.07 3.96
CA SER A 165 -19.06 12.68 3.67
C SER A 165 -20.00 11.70 2.97
N LYS A 166 -19.52 10.93 1.98
CA LYS A 166 -20.30 9.88 1.31
C LYS A 166 -20.70 8.75 2.27
N ALA A 167 -19.85 8.45 3.25
CA ALA A 167 -20.17 7.52 4.33
C ALA A 167 -21.15 8.12 5.36
N GLY A 168 -21.57 9.39 5.20
CA GLY A 168 -22.52 10.11 6.04
C GLY A 168 -21.97 10.56 7.39
N ILE A 169 -20.66 10.78 7.49
CA ILE A 169 -20.02 11.41 8.66
C ILE A 169 -19.99 12.92 8.42
N LYS A 170 -20.43 13.71 9.41
CA LYS A 170 -20.36 15.19 9.34
C LYS A 170 -18.90 15.61 9.25
N THR A 171 -18.53 16.25 8.16
CA THR A 171 -17.12 16.49 7.81
C THR A 171 -16.93 17.93 7.36
N THR A 172 -15.86 18.58 7.83
CA THR A 172 -15.42 19.91 7.36
C THR A 172 -14.00 19.80 6.80
N LEU A 173 -13.77 20.36 5.62
CA LEU A 173 -12.43 20.54 5.06
C LEU A 173 -11.88 21.88 5.55
N ILE A 174 -10.67 21.89 6.11
CA ILE A 174 -9.98 23.09 6.56
C ILE A 174 -8.58 23.18 5.93
N ILE A 175 -8.02 24.38 5.86
CA ILE A 175 -6.64 24.60 5.41
C ILE A 175 -5.66 24.03 6.45
N ASP A 176 -4.47 23.64 6.00
CA ASP A 176 -3.46 23.02 6.88
C ASP A 176 -3.08 23.92 8.07
N ASN A 177 -3.10 25.25 7.88
CA ASN A 177 -2.74 26.23 8.90
C ASN A 177 -3.84 26.47 9.95
N ALA A 178 -5.06 25.94 9.77
CA ALA A 178 -6.15 26.07 10.74
C ALA A 178 -6.18 24.91 11.75
N ALA A 179 -5.11 24.11 11.82
CA ALA A 179 -5.00 22.96 12.70
C ALA A 179 -4.65 23.29 14.16
N SER A 180 -4.26 24.54 14.43
CA SER A 180 -3.85 25.05 15.75
C SER A 180 -4.93 25.88 16.42
#